data_AF-A0A6M2CX03-F1
#
_entry.id   AF-A0A6M2CX03-F1
#
_cell.length_a   1.000
_cell.length_b   1.000
_cell.length_c   1.000
_cell.angle_alpha   90.00
_cell.angle_beta   90.00
_cell.angle_gamma   90.00
#
_symmetry.space_group_name_H-M   'P 1'
#
loop_
_entity.id
_entity.type
_entity.pdbx_description
1 polymer ?
#
loop_
_entity_poly.entity_id
_entity_poly.type
_entity_poly.pdbx_seq_one_letter_code
_entity_poly.pdbx_strand_id
1 'polypeptide(L)'
;LVSSAHVSVVGELVELDENSWTKLLEGEWMVEFFAPWCPACKALGPVWNDFSKWSKDLGVKVAHVDVTTNPGLSGRFMVTALPTIYHVKDGEFRQYRGTRDKESFINFIEEKKWQSIEPVSAWKSPQSIQMSLVAQFFKLSMSLRALHTTLVDYYGIPYWGSYILFALGTIVIGAVLGLLIVCIIDTVFPPKLPSYKPVKKSESDNEEEDERSESEAGNKSDDDVILDDTPEQQGEGDGSELRKRNPEPVAAK
;
A
#
# COMPACT_ATOMS: atom_id res chain seq x y z
N LEU A 1 -32.77 -26.43 -32.86
CA LEU A 1 -32.84 -27.45 -31.80
C LEU A 1 -31.46 -27.55 -31.16
N VAL A 2 -31.23 -26.78 -30.10
CA VAL A 2 -30.14 -27.07 -29.13
C VAL A 2 -30.85 -27.29 -27.81
N SER A 3 -30.76 -28.52 -27.34
CA SER A 3 -31.41 -29.07 -26.18
C SER A 3 -30.45 -29.06 -24.99
N SER A 4 -31.02 -28.96 -23.80
CA SER A 4 -30.45 -29.23 -22.48
C SER A 4 -29.56 -28.13 -21.89
N ALA A 5 -29.65 -27.79 -20.59
CA ALA A 5 -30.21 -28.53 -19.48
C ALA A 5 -30.68 -27.61 -18.35
N HIS A 6 -31.68 -28.09 -17.61
CA HIS A 6 -32.05 -27.62 -16.28
C HIS A 6 -30.83 -27.44 -15.37
N VAL A 7 -30.65 -26.24 -14.85
CA VAL A 7 -29.77 -25.99 -13.70
C VAL A 7 -30.57 -26.31 -12.44
N SER A 8 -30.42 -27.54 -11.95
CA SER A 8 -30.85 -27.92 -10.61
C SER A 8 -29.92 -27.25 -9.60
N VAL A 9 -30.47 -26.33 -8.80
CA VAL A 9 -29.77 -25.59 -7.75
C VAL A 9 -29.40 -26.54 -6.62
N VAL A 10 -28.15 -27.01 -6.61
CA VAL A 10 -27.52 -27.73 -5.49
C VAL A 10 -26.11 -27.16 -5.35
N GLY A 11 -25.87 -26.40 -4.28
CA GLY A 11 -24.64 -25.62 -4.03
C GLY A 11 -24.75 -24.16 -4.51
N GLU A 12 -24.93 -23.22 -3.59
CA GLU A 12 -24.99 -21.80 -3.92
C GLU A 12 -23.57 -21.22 -3.87
N LEU A 13 -22.83 -21.34 -4.97
CA LEU A 13 -21.62 -20.55 -5.16
C LEU A 13 -22.03 -19.08 -5.26
N VAL A 14 -21.54 -18.26 -4.33
CA VAL A 14 -21.91 -16.84 -4.25
C VAL A 14 -20.87 -15.99 -4.99
N GLU A 15 -21.32 -15.21 -5.98
CA GLU A 15 -20.52 -14.16 -6.58
C GLU A 15 -20.44 -12.94 -5.66
N LEU A 16 -19.22 -12.51 -5.33
CA LEU A 16 -18.97 -11.33 -4.52
C LEU A 16 -18.33 -10.23 -5.33
N ASP A 17 -18.86 -9.03 -5.13
CA ASP A 17 -18.45 -7.79 -5.79
C ASP A 17 -18.07 -6.71 -4.76
N GLU A 18 -17.70 -5.53 -5.25
CA GLU A 18 -17.32 -4.39 -4.42
C GLU A 18 -18.41 -3.91 -3.45
N ASN A 19 -19.66 -4.28 -3.68
CA ASN A 19 -20.81 -3.85 -2.87
C ASN A 19 -21.23 -4.92 -1.85
N SER A 20 -20.86 -6.18 -2.08
CA SER A 20 -21.31 -7.34 -1.31
C SER A 20 -20.21 -8.05 -0.52
N TRP A 21 -18.93 -7.71 -0.72
CA TRP A 21 -17.82 -8.34 0.01
C TRP A 21 -17.93 -8.23 1.53
N THR A 22 -18.66 -7.24 2.06
CA THR A 22 -18.92 -7.08 3.51
C THR A 22 -19.67 -8.27 4.10
N LYS A 23 -20.37 -9.07 3.30
CA LYS A 23 -21.00 -10.33 3.74
C LYS A 23 -19.99 -11.34 4.30
N LEU A 24 -18.73 -11.26 3.88
CA LEU A 24 -17.64 -12.11 4.40
C LEU A 24 -17.34 -11.88 5.88
N LEU A 25 -17.80 -10.76 6.44
CA LEU A 25 -17.52 -10.37 7.82
C LEU A 25 -18.38 -11.14 8.83
N GLU A 26 -19.43 -11.81 8.37
CA GLU A 26 -20.40 -12.49 9.22
C GLU A 26 -20.47 -13.99 8.88
N GLY A 27 -20.21 -14.83 9.89
CA GLY A 27 -20.21 -16.29 9.75
C GLY A 27 -18.93 -16.82 9.10
N GLU A 28 -19.02 -18.04 8.57
CA GLU A 28 -17.88 -18.77 8.00
C GLU A 28 -17.97 -18.86 6.48
N TRP A 29 -16.90 -18.44 5.80
CA TRP A 29 -16.79 -18.37 4.36
C TRP A 29 -15.48 -18.95 3.85
N MET A 30 -15.55 -19.53 2.66
CA MET A 30 -14.39 -19.83 1.81
C MET A 30 -14.54 -19.01 0.54
N VAL A 31 -13.56 -18.15 0.26
CA VAL A 31 -13.59 -17.24 -0.91
C VAL A 31 -12.37 -17.44 -1.80
N GLU A 32 -12.61 -17.63 -3.09
CA GLU A 32 -11.55 -17.67 -4.12
C GLU A 32 -11.48 -16.34 -4.87
N PHE A 33 -10.29 -15.76 -4.98
CA PHE A 33 -9.98 -14.67 -5.90
C PHE A 33 -9.38 -15.26 -7.19
N PHE A 34 -10.04 -15.01 -8.32
CA PHE A 34 -9.68 -15.58 -9.61
C PHE A 34 -9.69 -14.54 -10.74
N ALA A 35 -9.12 -14.91 -11.89
CA ALA A 35 -9.25 -14.16 -13.13
C ALA A 35 -9.56 -15.10 -14.31
N PRO A 36 -10.44 -14.72 -15.25
CA PRO A 36 -10.89 -15.59 -16.34
C PRO A 36 -9.80 -15.94 -17.35
N TRP A 37 -8.72 -15.17 -17.43
CA TRP A 37 -7.59 -15.44 -18.32
C TRP A 37 -6.52 -16.32 -17.66
N CYS A 38 -6.56 -16.53 -16.34
CA CYS A 38 -5.54 -17.29 -15.62
C CYS A 38 -5.72 -18.81 -15.81
N PRO A 39 -4.72 -19.54 -16.36
CA PRO A 39 -4.84 -20.98 -16.58
C PRO A 39 -5.05 -21.79 -15.29
N ALA A 40 -4.38 -21.42 -14.20
CA ALA A 40 -4.52 -22.09 -12.91
C ALA A 40 -5.93 -21.89 -12.31
N CYS A 41 -6.52 -20.70 -12.48
CA CYS A 41 -7.90 -20.43 -12.07
C CYS A 41 -8.91 -21.27 -12.88
N LYS A 42 -8.70 -21.40 -14.20
CA LYS A 42 -9.57 -22.25 -15.04
C LYS A 42 -9.55 -23.70 -14.59
N ALA A 43 -8.40 -24.22 -14.17
CA ALA A 43 -8.27 -25.58 -13.63
C ALA A 43 -8.96 -25.75 -12.27
N LEU A 44 -8.93 -24.72 -11.42
CA LEU A 44 -9.57 -24.73 -10.09
C LEU A 44 -11.09 -24.57 -10.17
N GLY A 45 -11.61 -23.82 -11.14
CA GLY A 45 -13.04 -23.54 -11.32
C GLY A 45 -13.98 -24.75 -11.16
N PRO A 46 -13.79 -25.88 -11.86
CA PRO A 46 -14.66 -27.06 -11.68
C PRO A 46 -14.55 -27.67 -10.27
N VAL A 47 -13.34 -27.71 -9.68
CA VAL A 47 -13.13 -28.23 -8.33
C VAL A 47 -13.81 -27.34 -7.28
N TRP A 48 -13.72 -26.01 -7.45
CA TRP A 48 -14.37 -25.04 -6.58
C TRP A 48 -15.91 -25.14 -6.66
N ASN A 49 -16.44 -25.30 -7.87
CA ASN A 49 -17.87 -25.55 -8.10
C ASN A 49 -18.35 -26.87 -7.46
N ASP A 50 -17.53 -27.92 -7.48
CA ASP A 50 -17.89 -29.17 -6.83
C ASP A 50 -17.77 -29.10 -5.30
N PHE A 51 -16.84 -28.31 -4.78
CA PHE A 51 -16.73 -28.01 -3.35
C PHE A 51 -17.93 -27.17 -2.85
N SER A 52 -18.40 -26.18 -3.62
CA SER A 52 -19.54 -25.32 -3.21
C SER A 52 -20.83 -26.09 -2.95
N LYS A 53 -20.99 -27.28 -3.56
CA LYS A 53 -22.11 -28.20 -3.31
C LYS A 53 -22.17 -28.69 -1.88
N TRP A 54 -21.03 -28.75 -1.18
CA TRP A 54 -20.90 -29.19 0.21
C TRP A 54 -21.07 -28.06 1.22
N SER A 55 -21.33 -26.82 0.75
CA SER A 55 -21.49 -25.64 1.60
C SER A 55 -22.50 -25.83 2.74
N LYS A 56 -23.67 -26.40 2.43
CA LYS A 56 -24.74 -26.64 3.40
C LYS A 56 -24.36 -27.70 4.44
N ASP A 57 -23.73 -28.79 4.00
CA ASP A 57 -23.37 -29.92 4.86
C ASP A 57 -22.26 -29.54 5.84
N LEU A 58 -21.31 -28.71 5.39
CA LEU A 58 -20.19 -28.23 6.19
C LEU A 58 -20.50 -26.98 7.03
N GLY A 59 -21.66 -26.34 6.82
CA GLY A 59 -22.00 -25.08 7.47
C GLY A 59 -21.09 -23.91 7.07
N VAL A 60 -20.47 -23.96 5.89
CA VAL A 60 -19.58 -22.91 5.34
C VAL A 60 -20.13 -22.39 4.03
N LYS A 61 -20.13 -21.07 3.84
CA LYS A 61 -20.54 -20.47 2.57
C LYS A 61 -19.34 -20.41 1.62
N VAL A 62 -19.58 -20.66 0.34
CA VAL A 62 -18.51 -20.68 -0.68
C VAL A 62 -18.76 -19.56 -1.67
N ALA A 63 -17.74 -18.75 -1.89
CA ALA A 63 -17.80 -17.58 -2.74
C ALA A 63 -16.63 -17.50 -3.71
N HIS A 64 -16.79 -16.70 -4.75
CA HIS A 64 -15.72 -16.34 -5.68
C HIS A 64 -15.77 -14.85 -6.04
N VAL A 65 -14.60 -14.29 -6.35
CA VAL A 65 -14.42 -12.88 -6.72
C VAL A 65 -13.58 -12.82 -7.98
N ASP A 66 -14.13 -12.22 -9.04
CA ASP A 66 -13.36 -11.88 -10.23
C ASP A 66 -12.61 -10.55 -10.00
N VAL A 67 -11.28 -10.63 -9.92
CA VAL A 67 -10.42 -9.45 -9.70
C VAL A 67 -10.28 -8.56 -10.93
N THR A 68 -10.70 -9.03 -12.11
CA THR A 68 -10.66 -8.25 -13.35
C THR A 68 -11.81 -7.26 -13.43
N THR A 69 -12.98 -7.62 -12.91
CA THR A 69 -14.15 -6.76 -12.82
C THR A 69 -14.18 -5.97 -11.51
N ASN A 70 -13.54 -6.48 -10.45
CA ASN A 70 -13.48 -5.86 -9.12
C ASN A 70 -12.05 -5.51 -8.67
N PRO A 71 -11.36 -4.57 -9.36
CA PRO A 71 -9.96 -4.24 -9.05
C PRO A 71 -9.77 -3.66 -7.64
N GLY A 72 -10.78 -3.00 -7.08
CA GLY A 72 -10.73 -2.49 -5.71
C GLY A 72 -10.62 -3.60 -4.67
N LEU A 73 -11.27 -4.75 -4.90
CA LEU A 73 -11.18 -5.91 -4.02
C LEU A 73 -9.78 -6.55 -4.05
N SER A 74 -9.14 -6.59 -5.21
CA SER A 74 -7.75 -7.07 -5.33
C SER A 74 -6.81 -6.29 -4.41
N GLY A 75 -6.96 -4.95 -4.37
CA GLY A 75 -6.18 -4.09 -3.48
C GLY A 75 -6.57 -4.27 -2.01
N ARG A 76 -7.87 -4.31 -1.71
CA ARG A 76 -8.41 -4.41 -0.34
C ARG A 76 -7.98 -5.69 0.38
N PHE A 77 -7.94 -6.81 -0.35
CA PHE A 77 -7.53 -8.12 0.15
C PHE A 77 -6.04 -8.42 -0.08
N MET A 78 -5.30 -7.47 -0.64
CA MET A 78 -3.87 -7.60 -0.97
C MET A 78 -3.58 -8.87 -1.79
N VAL A 79 -4.41 -9.13 -2.80
CA VAL A 79 -4.26 -10.29 -3.69
C VAL A 79 -3.08 -10.03 -4.64
N THR A 80 -1.97 -10.71 -4.38
CA THR A 80 -0.73 -10.58 -5.18
C THR A 80 -0.51 -11.71 -6.18
N ALA A 81 -1.21 -12.83 -6.01
CA ALA A 81 -1.11 -14.01 -6.87
C ALA A 81 -2.50 -14.64 -7.08
N LEU A 82 -2.68 -15.36 -8.18
CA LEU A 82 -3.93 -16.05 -8.51
C LEU A 82 -3.70 -17.55 -8.79
N PRO A 83 -4.65 -18.42 -8.44
CA PRO A 83 -5.78 -18.15 -7.54
C PRO A 83 -5.29 -17.99 -6.09
N THR A 84 -5.90 -17.07 -5.36
CA THR A 84 -5.71 -16.94 -3.90
C THR A 84 -7.01 -17.27 -3.20
N ILE A 85 -6.92 -18.11 -2.17
CA ILE A 85 -8.09 -18.56 -1.41
C ILE A 85 -7.95 -18.07 0.03
N TYR A 86 -9.04 -17.53 0.56
CA TYR A 86 -9.15 -17.17 1.97
C TYR A 86 -10.26 -17.95 2.63
N HIS A 87 -9.97 -18.45 3.84
CA HIS A 87 -10.97 -18.79 4.83
C HIS A 87 -11.27 -17.55 5.64
N VAL A 88 -12.54 -17.28 5.89
CA VAL A 88 -13.00 -16.13 6.66
C VAL A 88 -13.95 -16.63 7.72
N LYS A 89 -13.72 -16.25 8.96
CA LYS A 89 -14.65 -16.56 10.05
C LYS A 89 -14.83 -15.33 10.91
N ASP A 90 -16.05 -14.79 10.93
CA ASP A 90 -16.42 -13.63 11.74
C ASP A 90 -15.45 -12.43 11.55
N GLY A 91 -15.05 -12.18 10.30
CA GLY A 91 -14.13 -11.11 9.93
C GLY A 91 -12.64 -11.42 10.09
N GLU A 92 -12.28 -12.60 10.59
CA GLU A 92 -10.88 -13.07 10.62
C GLU A 92 -10.52 -13.78 9.32
N PHE A 93 -9.62 -13.18 8.55
CA PHE A 93 -9.15 -13.72 7.28
C PHE A 93 -7.92 -14.60 7.49
N ARG A 94 -7.93 -15.80 6.93
CA ARG A 94 -6.82 -16.77 6.94
C ARG A 94 -6.52 -17.22 5.52
N GLN A 95 -5.28 -17.07 5.08
CA GLN A 95 -4.92 -17.50 3.72
C GLN A 95 -4.80 -19.02 3.66
N TYR A 96 -5.57 -19.65 2.77
CA TYR A 96 -5.44 -21.08 2.51
C TYR A 96 -4.23 -21.36 1.62
N ARG A 97 -3.32 -22.23 2.08
CA ARG A 97 -2.09 -22.61 1.36
C ARG A 97 -2.00 -24.12 1.09
N GLY A 98 -3.07 -24.87 1.34
CA GLY A 98 -3.12 -26.30 1.09
C GLY A 98 -3.26 -26.67 -0.40
N THR A 99 -3.37 -27.96 -0.65
CA THR A 99 -3.67 -28.54 -1.97
C THR A 99 -5.06 -28.11 -2.45
N ARG A 100 -5.18 -27.82 -3.74
CA ARG A 100 -6.40 -27.22 -4.32
C ARG A 100 -7.37 -28.28 -4.84
N ASP A 101 -7.55 -29.34 -4.05
CA ASP A 101 -8.43 -30.47 -4.35
C ASP A 101 -9.68 -30.40 -3.49
N LYS A 102 -10.79 -30.92 -4.00
CA LYS A 102 -12.08 -30.90 -3.31
C LYS A 102 -12.00 -31.52 -1.91
N GLU A 103 -11.38 -32.69 -1.79
CA GLU A 103 -11.24 -33.41 -0.52
C GLU A 103 -10.41 -32.61 0.48
N SER A 104 -9.40 -31.87 -0.01
CA SER A 104 -8.54 -31.02 0.81
C SER A 104 -9.31 -29.84 1.39
N PHE A 105 -10.25 -29.25 0.63
CA PHE A 105 -11.13 -28.19 1.12
C PHE A 105 -12.13 -28.70 2.15
N ILE A 106 -12.75 -29.86 1.90
CA ILE A 106 -13.69 -30.50 2.83
C ILE A 106 -12.98 -30.79 4.16
N ASN A 107 -11.85 -31.51 4.11
CA ASN A 107 -11.07 -31.85 5.30
C ASN A 107 -10.55 -30.62 6.05
N PHE A 108 -10.26 -29.53 5.35
CA PHE A 108 -9.82 -28.28 5.97
C PHE A 108 -10.89 -27.66 6.87
N ILE A 109 -12.16 -27.74 6.47
CA ILE A 109 -13.31 -27.22 7.22
C ILE A 109 -13.75 -28.21 8.29
N GLU A 110 -13.92 -29.50 7.95
CA GLU A 110 -14.37 -30.54 8.89
C GLU A 110 -13.43 -30.70 10.07
N GLU A 111 -12.13 -30.85 9.80
CA GLU A 111 -11.11 -31.03 10.84
C GLU A 111 -10.68 -29.69 11.48
N LYS A 112 -11.28 -28.57 11.07
CA LYS A 112 -10.96 -27.21 11.56
C LYS A 112 -9.46 -26.88 11.48
N LYS A 113 -8.78 -27.33 10.41
CA LYS A 113 -7.35 -27.07 10.17
C LYS A 113 -7.03 -25.57 10.10
N TRP A 114 -8.02 -24.73 9.82
CA TRP A 114 -7.88 -23.27 9.88
C TRP A 114 -7.47 -22.74 11.27
N GLN A 115 -7.71 -23.47 12.36
CA GLN A 115 -7.34 -23.04 13.72
C GLN A 115 -5.83 -22.93 13.93
N SER A 116 -5.03 -23.72 13.20
CA SER A 116 -3.56 -23.67 13.26
C SER A 116 -2.96 -22.63 12.31
N ILE A 117 -3.77 -21.99 11.46
CA ILE A 117 -3.33 -20.95 10.54
C ILE A 117 -3.52 -19.59 11.21
N GLU A 118 -2.43 -18.83 11.30
CA GLU A 118 -2.47 -17.47 11.82
C GLU A 118 -3.34 -16.58 10.93
N PRO A 119 -4.27 -15.79 11.52
CA PRO A 119 -5.06 -14.83 10.76
C PRO A 119 -4.16 -13.72 10.21
N VAL A 120 -4.60 -13.13 9.10
CA VAL A 120 -3.99 -11.93 8.54
C VAL A 120 -4.02 -10.83 9.62
N SER A 121 -2.90 -10.14 9.81
CA SER A 121 -2.79 -9.10 10.82
C SER A 121 -3.84 -8.01 10.65
N ALA A 122 -4.34 -7.46 11.76
CA ALA A 122 -5.42 -6.46 11.77
C ALA A 122 -5.14 -5.23 10.88
N TRP A 123 -3.87 -4.82 10.79
CA TRP A 123 -3.44 -3.72 9.92
C TRP A 123 -3.61 -4.02 8.42
N LYS A 124 -3.44 -5.30 8.02
CA LYS A 124 -3.67 -5.81 6.67
C LYS A 124 -5.09 -6.37 6.46
N SER A 125 -5.96 -6.29 7.47
CA SER A 125 -7.34 -6.73 7.34
C SER A 125 -8.06 -5.86 6.30
N PRO A 126 -8.91 -6.46 5.44
CA PRO A 126 -9.78 -5.73 4.52
C PRO A 126 -10.61 -4.64 5.20
N GLN A 127 -10.93 -4.75 6.50
CA GLN A 127 -11.67 -3.73 7.23
C GLN A 127 -10.86 -2.49 7.60
N SER A 128 -9.53 -2.52 7.50
CA SER A 128 -8.70 -1.41 7.96
C SER A 128 -8.84 -0.17 7.08
N ILE A 129 -8.64 1.00 7.68
CA ILE A 129 -8.61 2.28 6.95
C ILE A 129 -7.53 2.23 5.88
N GLN A 130 -6.36 1.65 6.19
CA GLN A 130 -5.29 1.51 5.21
C GLN A 130 -5.72 0.68 4.01
N MET A 131 -6.32 -0.50 4.20
CA MET A 131 -6.74 -1.33 3.07
C MET A 131 -7.87 -0.67 2.27
N SER A 132 -8.71 0.16 2.91
CA SER A 132 -9.67 1.00 2.19
C SER A 132 -8.99 2.06 1.33
N LEU A 133 -7.93 2.72 1.81
CA LEU A 133 -7.13 3.65 1.02
C LEU A 133 -6.42 2.94 -0.15
N VAL A 134 -5.84 1.76 0.10
CA VAL A 134 -5.22 0.95 -0.95
C VAL A 134 -6.24 0.56 -2.02
N ALA A 135 -7.45 0.14 -1.63
CA ALA A 135 -8.52 -0.15 -2.58
C ALA A 135 -8.87 1.08 -3.44
N GLN A 136 -9.01 2.26 -2.83
CA GLN A 136 -9.27 3.50 -3.56
C GLN A 136 -8.13 3.88 -4.50
N PHE A 137 -6.87 3.68 -4.09
CA PHE A 137 -5.71 3.90 -4.94
C PHE A 137 -5.73 3.02 -6.19
N PHE A 138 -6.04 1.73 -6.04
CA PHE A 138 -6.17 0.81 -7.17
C PHE A 138 -7.31 1.22 -8.12
N LYS A 139 -8.47 1.60 -7.58
CA LYS A 139 -9.59 2.12 -8.39
C LYS A 139 -9.20 3.39 -9.13
N LEU A 140 -8.56 4.33 -8.44
CA LEU A 140 -8.09 5.59 -9.04
C LEU A 140 -7.09 5.29 -10.17
N SER A 141 -6.13 4.38 -9.96
CA SER A 141 -5.17 3.97 -10.97
C SER A 141 -5.85 3.41 -12.23
N MET A 142 -6.82 2.49 -12.05
CA MET A 142 -7.59 1.93 -13.16
C MET A 142 -8.45 2.99 -13.86
N SER A 143 -9.05 3.90 -13.10
CA SER A 143 -9.83 5.02 -13.65
C SER A 143 -8.96 6.00 -14.45
N LEU A 144 -7.75 6.30 -13.99
CA LEU A 144 -6.79 7.13 -14.71
C LEU A 144 -6.37 6.47 -16.02
N ARG A 145 -6.12 5.15 -15.99
CA ARG A 145 -5.82 4.39 -17.21
C ARG A 145 -6.98 4.45 -18.21
N ALA A 146 -8.21 4.26 -17.73
CA ALA A 146 -9.41 4.35 -18.56
C ALA A 146 -9.62 5.76 -19.13
N LEU A 147 -9.36 6.80 -18.34
CA LEU A 147 -9.41 8.18 -18.81
C LEU A 147 -8.34 8.45 -19.88
N HIS A 148 -7.11 7.97 -19.67
CA HIS A 148 -6.03 8.10 -20.65
C HIS A 148 -6.41 7.43 -21.98
N THR A 149 -6.88 6.19 -21.95
CA THR A 149 -7.29 5.48 -23.17
C THR A 149 -8.45 6.20 -23.84
N THR A 150 -9.42 6.71 -23.08
CA THR A 150 -10.53 7.49 -23.65
C THR A 150 -10.05 8.79 -24.30
N LEU A 151 -9.13 9.53 -23.67
CA LEU A 151 -8.55 10.75 -24.24
C LEU A 151 -7.80 10.49 -25.55
N VAL A 152 -7.07 9.38 -25.64
CA VAL A 152 -6.32 9.03 -26.84
C VAL A 152 -7.22 8.48 -27.94
N ASP A 153 -8.08 7.51 -27.61
CA ASP A 153 -8.84 6.76 -28.61
C ASP A 153 -10.11 7.49 -29.05
N TYR A 154 -10.81 8.19 -28.14
CA TYR A 154 -12.06 8.89 -28.45
C TYR A 154 -11.83 10.34 -28.87
N TYR A 155 -10.95 11.06 -28.17
CA TYR A 155 -10.66 12.48 -28.46
C TYR A 155 -9.49 12.67 -29.43
N GLY A 156 -8.80 11.60 -29.83
CA GLY A 156 -7.71 11.64 -30.80
C GLY A 156 -6.46 12.39 -30.31
N ILE A 157 -6.35 12.62 -28.99
CA ILE A 157 -5.21 13.33 -28.42
C ILE A 157 -3.99 12.41 -28.50
N PRO A 158 -2.87 12.86 -29.07
CA PRO A 158 -1.68 12.03 -29.14
C PRO A 158 -1.10 11.79 -27.74
N TYR A 159 -0.41 10.66 -27.52
CA TYR A 159 0.04 10.20 -26.19
C TYR A 159 0.79 11.26 -25.35
N TRP A 160 1.66 12.06 -25.96
CA TRP A 160 2.34 13.17 -25.28
C TRP A 160 1.39 14.22 -24.70
N GLY A 161 0.27 14.51 -25.37
CA GLY A 161 -0.74 15.46 -24.90
C GLY A 161 -1.49 14.97 -23.67
N SER A 162 -1.88 13.68 -23.64
CA SER A 162 -2.52 13.10 -22.45
C SER A 162 -1.58 13.11 -21.25
N TYR A 163 -0.28 12.81 -21.44
CA TYR A 163 0.71 12.88 -20.37
C TYR A 163 0.90 14.30 -19.82
N ILE A 164 0.92 15.32 -20.67
CA ILE A 164 0.99 16.72 -20.21
C ILE A 164 -0.24 17.08 -19.37
N LEU A 165 -1.44 16.69 -19.80
CA LEU A 165 -2.67 16.94 -19.04
C LEU A 165 -2.65 16.27 -17.66
N PHE A 166 -2.22 15.00 -17.60
CA PHE A 166 -2.06 14.30 -16.31
C PHE A 166 -0.99 14.94 -15.44
N ALA A 167 0.14 15.36 -16.01
CA ALA A 167 1.22 16.03 -15.27
C ALA A 167 0.76 17.37 -14.69
N LEU A 168 0.01 18.18 -15.45
CA LEU A 168 -0.57 19.41 -14.93
C LEU A 168 -1.59 19.12 -13.82
N GLY A 169 -2.44 18.12 -14.00
CA GLY A 169 -3.41 17.69 -12.99
C GLY A 169 -2.74 17.26 -11.68
N THR A 170 -1.68 16.45 -11.74
CA THR A 170 -0.97 16.00 -10.53
C THR A 170 -0.23 17.13 -9.83
N ILE A 171 0.36 18.08 -10.58
CA ILE A 171 1.00 19.27 -10.01
C ILE A 171 -0.04 20.12 -9.26
N VAL A 172 -1.19 20.39 -9.86
CA VAL A 172 -2.25 21.19 -9.24
C VAL A 172 -2.79 20.50 -7.99
N ILE A 173 -3.11 19.20 -8.07
CA ILE A 173 -3.59 18.42 -6.93
C ILE A 173 -2.53 18.40 -5.82
N GLY A 174 -1.26 18.18 -6.17
CA GLY A 174 -0.15 18.18 -5.20
C GLY A 174 0.02 19.53 -4.51
N ALA A 175 -0.08 20.64 -5.25
CA ALA A 175 0.00 21.98 -4.68
C ALA A 175 -1.16 22.26 -3.70
N VAL A 176 -2.39 21.90 -4.08
CA VAL A 176 -3.56 22.04 -3.21
C VAL A 176 -3.42 21.19 -1.94
N LEU A 177 -3.02 19.92 -2.07
CA LEU A 177 -2.79 19.04 -0.91
C LEU A 177 -1.67 19.57 -0.01
N GLY A 178 -0.58 20.10 -0.59
CA GLY A 178 0.51 20.72 0.16
C GLY A 178 0.06 21.94 0.96
N LEU A 179 -0.70 22.85 0.33
CA LEU A 179 -1.26 24.02 1.03
C LEU A 179 -2.22 23.61 2.15
N LEU A 180 -3.08 22.61 1.93
CA LEU A 180 -3.97 22.10 2.98
C LEU A 180 -3.19 21.54 4.17
N ILE A 181 -2.10 20.80 3.93
CA ILE A 181 -1.25 20.27 5.01
C ILE A 181 -0.61 21.41 5.81
N VAL A 182 -0.09 22.44 5.14
CA VAL A 182 0.50 23.62 5.82
C VAL A 182 -0.56 24.32 6.69
N CYS A 183 -1.76 24.56 6.16
CA CYS A 183 -2.84 25.16 6.94
C CYS A 183 -3.21 24.32 8.16
N ILE A 184 -3.24 22.98 8.03
CA ILE A 184 -3.52 22.09 9.17
C ILE A 184 -2.41 22.23 10.23
N ILE A 185 -1.13 22.24 9.83
CA ILE A 185 -0.01 22.40 10.75
C ILE A 185 -0.11 23.73 11.50
N ASP A 186 -0.40 24.83 10.79
CA ASP A 186 -0.56 26.16 11.40
C ASP A 186 -1.73 26.21 12.39
N THR A 187 -2.81 25.45 12.15
CA THR A 187 -3.94 25.34 13.10
C THR A 187 -3.62 24.53 14.34
N VAL A 188 -2.76 23.51 14.23
CA VAL A 188 -2.42 22.59 15.34
C VAL A 188 -1.26 23.12 16.18
N PHE A 189 -0.30 23.79 15.54
CA PHE A 189 0.87 24.38 16.17
C PHE A 189 0.88 25.91 15.95
N PRO A 190 -0.02 26.65 16.61
CA PRO A 190 0.00 28.10 16.48
C PRO A 190 1.36 28.65 16.96
N PRO A 191 1.99 29.56 16.20
CA PRO A 191 3.25 30.16 16.60
C PRO A 191 3.08 30.87 17.95
N LYS A 192 4.00 30.59 18.88
CA LYS A 192 4.05 31.32 20.16
C LYS A 192 4.35 32.78 19.85
N LEU A 193 3.39 33.67 20.12
CA LEU A 193 3.57 35.11 19.96
C LEU A 193 4.79 35.58 20.77
N PRO A 194 5.72 36.37 20.18
CA PRO A 194 6.77 37.02 20.95
C PRO A 194 6.12 37.93 22.00
N SER A 195 6.44 37.71 23.27
CA SER A 195 6.01 38.56 24.37
C SER A 195 6.68 39.92 24.24
N TYR A 196 5.98 40.89 23.67
CA TYR A 196 6.43 42.28 23.59
C TYR A 196 6.44 42.90 24.99
N LYS A 197 7.63 43.15 25.55
CA LYS A 197 7.80 43.96 26.75
C LYS A 197 7.80 45.45 26.34
N PRO A 198 6.89 46.29 26.87
CA PRO A 198 6.88 47.72 26.54
C PRO A 198 8.08 48.41 27.21
N VAL A 199 8.93 49.06 26.41
CA VAL A 199 9.99 49.96 26.90
C VAL A 199 9.34 51.28 27.33
N LYS A 200 9.58 51.70 28.58
CA LYS A 200 9.13 53.00 29.11
C LYS A 200 9.95 54.12 28.46
N LYS A 201 9.23 55.11 27.93
CA LYS A 201 9.76 56.35 27.33
C LYS A 201 10.18 57.33 28.44
N SER A 202 11.43 57.77 28.46
CA SER A 202 11.86 59.03 29.09
C SER A 202 12.49 59.92 28.02
N GLU A 203 12.20 61.20 28.14
CA GLU A 203 12.30 62.24 27.12
C GLU A 203 13.55 63.09 27.37
N SER A 204 14.53 63.06 26.45
CA SER A 204 15.34 64.21 26.01
C SER A 204 16.52 63.75 25.13
N ASP A 205 16.61 64.41 23.99
CA ASP A 205 17.79 64.66 23.15
C ASP A 205 18.28 63.59 22.16
N ASN A 206 18.27 64.02 20.90
CA ASN A 206 18.80 63.36 19.71
C ASN A 206 20.28 63.02 19.89
N GLU A 207 20.69 61.81 19.55
CA GLU A 207 21.42 61.52 18.31
C GLU A 207 21.71 60.02 18.25
N GLU A 208 21.74 59.52 17.02
CA GLU A 208 21.62 58.12 16.64
C GLU A 208 22.89 57.29 16.91
N GLU A 209 22.61 55.99 17.08
CA GLU A 209 23.41 54.82 16.72
C GLU A 209 24.40 54.17 17.73
N ASP A 210 24.15 52.86 17.85
CA ASP A 210 25.03 51.75 18.20
C ASP A 210 25.49 51.54 19.65
N GLU A 211 24.64 50.82 20.41
CA GLU A 211 25.06 50.07 21.60
C GLU A 211 25.77 48.75 21.22
N ARG A 212 27.08 48.89 21.30
CA ARG A 212 28.12 47.99 21.83
C ARG A 212 27.71 46.82 22.76
N SER A 213 28.46 45.73 22.60
CA SER A 213 29.04 44.81 23.62
C SER A 213 28.14 43.94 24.51
N GLU A 214 28.29 42.63 24.28
CA GLU A 214 28.79 41.60 25.23
C GLU A 214 28.71 41.85 26.75
N SER A 215 28.19 40.85 27.48
CA SER A 215 28.86 40.10 28.58
C SER A 215 27.81 39.21 29.29
N GLU A 216 27.93 37.87 29.21
CA GLU A 216 28.55 36.97 30.23
C GLU A 216 27.72 36.83 31.54
N ALA A 217 27.57 35.69 32.23
CA ALA A 217 28.23 34.39 32.22
C ALA A 217 27.41 33.34 33.01
N GLY A 218 27.75 32.06 32.78
CA GLY A 218 27.86 31.03 33.84
C GLY A 218 27.14 29.70 33.53
N ASN A 219 27.74 28.51 33.58
CA ASN A 219 29.13 28.11 33.83
C ASN A 219 29.28 26.60 33.51
N LYS A 220 30.54 26.15 33.45
CA LYS A 220 31.16 24.80 33.40
C LYS A 220 31.63 24.33 32.03
N SER A 221 32.91 24.55 31.67
CA SER A 221 34.16 23.93 32.20
C SER A 221 34.42 22.58 31.52
N ASP A 222 35.60 22.21 31.05
CA ASP A 222 36.97 22.77 30.96
C ASP A 222 37.70 21.76 30.02
N ASP A 223 38.43 22.17 28.98
CA ASP A 223 39.91 22.14 28.85
C ASP A 223 40.18 21.57 27.42
N ASP A 224 41.14 21.95 26.58
CA ASP A 224 42.08 23.07 26.50
C ASP A 224 42.80 22.94 25.11
N VAL A 225 42.97 24.07 24.38
CA VAL A 225 44.24 24.56 23.79
C VAL A 225 44.96 23.71 22.70
N ILE A 226 45.44 24.17 21.51
CA ILE A 226 45.64 25.49 20.87
C ILE A 226 46.23 25.29 19.42
N LEU A 227 46.00 26.31 18.57
CA LEU A 227 46.73 26.83 17.39
C LEU A 227 46.94 26.03 16.08
N ASP A 228 46.18 26.48 15.08
CA ASP A 228 46.60 27.15 13.83
C ASP A 228 48.04 26.93 13.29
N ASP A 229 48.11 26.48 12.04
CA ASP A 229 48.96 27.07 11.00
C ASP A 229 48.47 26.56 9.63
N THR A 230 48.05 27.50 8.76
CA THR A 230 47.91 27.26 7.31
C THR A 230 49.25 27.62 6.67
N PRO A 231 49.78 26.92 5.65
CA PRO A 231 49.40 27.29 4.27
C PRO A 231 49.40 26.13 3.25
N GLU A 232 48.83 26.45 2.09
CA GLU A 232 48.88 25.78 0.79
C GLU A 232 50.24 25.13 0.44
N GLN A 233 50.23 23.99 -0.25
CA GLN A 233 50.55 23.90 -1.70
C GLN A 233 50.59 22.46 -2.23
N GLN A 234 50.32 22.39 -3.52
CA GLN A 234 50.22 21.25 -4.43
C GLN A 234 51.47 20.35 -4.50
N GLY A 235 51.26 19.10 -4.92
CA GLY A 235 52.33 18.25 -5.44
C GLY A 235 51.87 16.84 -5.79
N GLU A 236 51.71 16.58 -7.08
CA GLU A 236 51.41 15.29 -7.71
C GLU A 236 52.40 14.17 -7.32
N GLY A 237 51.91 12.93 -7.38
CA GLY A 237 52.74 11.72 -7.26
C GLY A 237 51.98 10.47 -7.68
N ASP A 238 52.00 10.20 -8.99
CA ASP A 238 51.65 8.95 -9.67
C ASP A 238 52.40 7.74 -9.07
N GLY A 239 51.81 6.54 -9.17
CA GLY A 239 52.48 5.31 -8.73
C GLY A 239 51.58 4.11 -8.42
N SER A 240 50.91 3.60 -9.45
CA SER A 240 50.89 2.18 -9.87
C SER A 240 50.96 1.02 -8.84
N GLU A 241 50.10 0.01 -9.11
CA GLU A 241 50.31 -1.44 -8.87
C GLU A 241 50.22 -2.00 -7.44
N LEU A 242 49.65 -3.18 -7.15
CA LEU A 242 48.77 -4.15 -7.81
C LEU A 242 48.47 -5.24 -6.75
N ARG A 243 47.36 -6.00 -6.94
CA ARG A 243 47.18 -7.42 -6.52
C ARG A 243 46.81 -7.70 -5.04
N LYS A 244 45.87 -8.60 -4.66
CA LYS A 244 45.26 -9.81 -5.27
C LYS A 244 43.83 -10.02 -4.71
N ARG A 245 42.85 -10.26 -5.58
CA ARG A 245 41.67 -11.10 -5.27
C ARG A 245 42.00 -12.54 -5.63
N ASN A 246 41.71 -13.46 -4.72
CA ASN A 246 41.77 -14.90 -4.93
C ASN A 246 40.35 -15.43 -5.25
N PRO A 247 40.16 -16.26 -6.27
CA PRO A 247 39.04 -17.21 -6.29
C PRO A 247 39.58 -18.64 -6.31
N GLU A 248 39.05 -19.48 -5.42
CA GLU A 248 39.22 -20.93 -5.49
C GLU A 248 38.02 -21.61 -6.17
N PRO A 249 38.22 -22.83 -6.70
CA PRO A 249 37.45 -23.40 -7.80
C PRO A 249 36.35 -24.36 -7.32
N VAL A 250 35.32 -24.55 -8.14
CA VAL A 250 34.45 -25.73 -8.04
C VAL A 250 34.46 -26.46 -9.39
N ALA A 251 35.03 -27.65 -9.36
CA ALA A 251 35.08 -28.60 -10.45
C ALA A 251 33.80 -29.46 -10.51
N ALA A 252 33.59 -30.00 -11.70
CA ALA A 252 32.47 -30.79 -12.19
C ALA A 252 32.14 -32.07 -11.40
N LYS A 253 30.85 -32.44 -11.46
CA LYS A 253 30.42 -33.77 -11.93
C LYS A 253 28.99 -33.72 -12.46
#